data_AF-A0A4R3KJK0-F1
#
_entry.id   AF-A0A4R3KJK0-F1
#
_cell.length_a   1.000
_cell.length_b   1.000
_cell.length_c   1.000
_cell.angle_alpha   90.00
_cell.angle_beta   90.00
_cell.angle_gamma   90.00
#
_symmetry.space_group_name_H-M   'P 1'
#
loop_
_entity.id
_entity.type
_entity.pdbx_description
1 polymer ?
#
loop_
_entity_poly.entity_id
_entity_poly.type
_entity_poly.pdbx_seq_one_letter_code
_entity_poly.pdbx_strand_id
1 'polypeptide(L)'
;MPRKPLKDPENLLNHTLIIRVTENQHKKLKKIAGESDCHSIAEVTRRILAGKKIILFHKDISLNAPMEELTTIRKELKAIGININQQTRYFHASRSAAERAFYVNRTANQYKHIESKVDRLLQLITQLTQKWLQK
;
A
#
# COMPACT_ATOMS: atom_id res chain seq x y z
N MET A 1 -14.04 -36.69 31.30
CA MET A 1 -12.64 -36.21 31.40
C MET A 1 -12.59 -35.11 32.46
N PRO A 2 -11.65 -35.15 33.42
CA PRO A 2 -11.51 -34.09 34.42
C PRO A 2 -10.98 -32.81 33.77
N ARG A 3 -11.63 -31.68 34.05
CA ARG A 3 -11.29 -30.36 33.50
C ARG A 3 -9.92 -29.94 34.05
N LYS A 4 -8.97 -29.66 33.16
CA LYS A 4 -7.63 -29.17 33.53
C LYS A 4 -7.78 -27.88 34.37
N PRO A 5 -7.09 -27.74 35.52
CA PRO A 5 -7.15 -26.53 36.32
C PRO A 5 -6.62 -25.34 35.50
N LEU A 6 -7.33 -24.22 35.56
CA LEU A 6 -7.01 -22.99 34.83
C LEU A 6 -5.76 -22.33 35.45
N LYS A 7 -4.84 -21.87 34.60
CA LYS A 7 -3.49 -21.43 35.01
C LYS A 7 -3.44 -20.13 35.82
N ASP A 8 -4.49 -19.31 35.83
CA ASP A 8 -4.56 -18.07 36.61
C ASP A 8 -6.03 -17.76 36.99
N PRO A 9 -6.50 -18.13 38.18
CA PRO A 9 -7.89 -17.90 38.58
C PRO A 9 -8.25 -16.42 38.72
N GLU A 10 -7.29 -15.56 39.06
CA GLU A 10 -7.50 -14.12 39.24
C GLU A 10 -7.69 -13.35 37.91
N ASN A 11 -7.15 -13.87 36.81
CA ASN A 11 -7.29 -13.25 35.48
C ASN A 11 -8.53 -13.72 34.71
N LEU A 12 -9.40 -14.51 35.35
CA LEU A 12 -10.63 -15.00 34.74
C LEU A 12 -11.70 -13.90 34.69
N LEU A 13 -12.39 -13.81 33.55
CA LEU A 13 -13.46 -12.86 33.31
C LEU A 13 -14.76 -13.35 33.96
N ASN A 14 -14.82 -13.29 35.29
CA ASN A 14 -15.91 -13.89 36.07
C ASN A 14 -17.10 -12.93 36.30
N HIS A 15 -16.92 -11.64 36.05
CA HIS A 15 -17.94 -10.61 36.31
C HIS A 15 -18.30 -9.83 35.05
N THR A 16 -19.61 -9.69 34.82
CA THR A 16 -20.16 -8.88 33.72
C THR A 16 -20.37 -7.44 34.18
N LEU A 17 -19.91 -6.49 33.37
CA LEU A 17 -20.04 -5.05 33.62
C LEU A 17 -21.03 -4.45 32.61
N ILE A 18 -22.16 -3.94 33.09
CA ILE A 18 -23.19 -3.27 32.27
C ILE A 18 -23.15 -1.77 32.62
N ILE A 19 -22.75 -0.94 31.66
CA ILE A 19 -22.61 0.51 31.84
C ILE A 19 -23.45 1.23 30.79
N ARG A 20 -24.16 2.28 31.22
CA ARG A 20 -24.79 3.25 30.31
C ARG A 20 -23.78 4.35 29.99
N VAL A 21 -23.53 4.59 28.72
CA VAL A 21 -22.63 5.64 28.23
C VAL A 21 -23.39 6.62 27.34
N THR A 22 -22.89 7.83 27.23
CA THR A 22 -23.40 8.81 26.28
C THR A 22 -23.10 8.41 24.83
N GLU A 23 -23.89 8.90 23.87
CA GLU A 23 -23.69 8.62 22.45
C GLU A 23 -22.28 9.03 21.97
N ASN A 24 -21.75 10.14 22.47
CA ASN A 24 -20.41 10.59 22.13
C ASN A 24 -19.33 9.60 22.63
N GLN A 25 -19.47 9.09 23.85
CA GLN A 25 -18.55 8.07 24.38
C GLN A 25 -18.67 6.76 23.60
N HIS A 26 -19.89 6.34 23.26
CA HIS A 26 -20.13 5.14 22.45
C HIS A 26 -19.46 5.25 21.07
N LYS A 27 -19.61 6.39 20.38
CA LYS A 27 -18.93 6.65 19.10
C LYS A 27 -17.41 6.62 19.23
N LYS A 28 -16.85 7.22 20.28
CA LYS A 28 -15.40 7.19 20.54
C LYS A 28 -14.89 5.76 20.74
N LEU A 29 -15.56 4.97 21.57
CA LEU A 29 -15.18 3.57 21.82
C LEU A 29 -15.30 2.72 20.55
N LYS A 30 -16.35 2.92 19.76
CA LYS A 30 -16.55 2.24 18.47
C LYS A 30 -15.45 2.59 17.46
N LYS A 31 -15.04 3.86 17.41
CA LYS A 31 -13.92 4.31 16.57
C LYS A 31 -12.61 3.62 16.98
N ILE A 32 -12.29 3.64 18.28
CA ILE A 32 -11.09 2.97 18.81
C ILE A 32 -11.13 1.47 18.48
N ALA A 33 -12.27 0.80 18.66
CA ALA A 33 -12.39 -0.62 18.32
C ALA A 33 -12.15 -0.89 16.82
N GLY A 34 -12.63 -0.03 15.92
CA GLY A 34 -12.41 -0.20 14.47
C GLY A 34 -10.99 0.12 14.01
N GLU A 35 -10.30 1.01 14.72
CA GLU A 35 -8.95 1.48 14.37
C GLU A 35 -7.85 0.78 15.19
N SER A 36 -8.16 -0.20 16.05
CA SER A 36 -7.17 -0.85 16.93
C SER A 36 -7.09 -2.35 16.75
N ASP A 37 -6.21 -2.98 17.53
CA ASP A 37 -6.09 -4.43 17.69
C ASP A 37 -7.20 -5.06 18.56
N CYS A 38 -8.23 -4.30 18.91
CA CYS A 38 -9.36 -4.78 19.71
C CYS A 38 -10.52 -5.25 18.83
N HIS A 39 -11.11 -6.40 19.14
CA HIS A 39 -12.19 -7.00 18.36
C HIS A 39 -13.59 -6.52 18.80
N SER A 40 -13.68 -5.85 19.94
CA SER A 40 -14.95 -5.36 20.49
C SER A 40 -14.78 -4.12 21.37
N ILE A 41 -15.86 -3.35 21.53
CA ILE A 41 -15.92 -2.24 22.50
C ILE A 41 -15.62 -2.73 23.92
N ALA A 42 -16.09 -3.93 24.29
CA ALA A 42 -15.82 -4.52 25.59
C ALA A 42 -14.32 -4.77 25.83
N GLU A 43 -13.60 -5.19 24.79
CA GLU A 43 -12.15 -5.38 24.86
C GLU A 43 -11.42 -4.04 25.02
N VAL A 44 -11.82 -3.02 24.25
CA VAL A 44 -11.31 -1.64 24.38
C VAL A 44 -11.50 -1.14 25.80
N THR A 45 -12.72 -1.20 26.33
CA THR A 45 -13.04 -0.74 27.69
C THR A 45 -12.23 -1.50 28.74
N ARG A 46 -12.07 -2.82 28.58
CA ARG A 46 -11.27 -3.63 29.51
C ARG A 46 -9.80 -3.25 29.51
N ARG A 47 -9.23 -2.97 28.33
CA ARG A 47 -7.84 -2.53 28.21
C ARG A 47 -7.63 -1.15 28.82
N ILE A 48 -8.58 -0.23 28.61
CA ILE A 48 -8.58 1.09 29.26
C ILE A 48 -8.61 0.93 30.79
N LEU A 49 -9.54 0.12 31.32
CA LEU A 49 -9.67 -0.12 32.77
C LEU A 49 -8.41 -0.78 33.37
N ALA A 50 -7.76 -1.67 32.62
CA ALA A 50 -6.53 -2.33 33.04
C ALA A 50 -5.25 -1.50 32.79
N GLY A 51 -5.37 -0.25 32.28
CA GLY A 51 -4.22 0.59 31.93
C GLY A 51 -3.33 0.01 30.83
N LYS A 52 -3.86 -0.93 30.02
CA LYS A 52 -3.12 -1.61 28.97
C LYS A 52 -3.05 -0.74 27.72
N LYS A 53 -1.92 -0.82 27.00
CA LYS A 53 -1.73 -0.14 25.72
C LYS A 53 -2.74 -0.66 24.68
N ILE A 54 -3.30 0.25 23.90
CA ILE A 54 -4.13 -0.04 22.74
C ILE A 54 -3.33 0.39 21.51
N ILE A 55 -3.11 -0.54 20.58
CA ILE A 55 -2.34 -0.25 19.37
C ILE A 55 -3.34 0.21 18.32
N LEU A 56 -3.25 1.48 17.94
CA LEU A 56 -4.07 2.04 16.85
C LEU A 56 -3.36 1.82 15.52
N PHE A 57 -4.04 1.18 14.58
CA PHE A 57 -3.63 1.04 13.20
C PHE A 57 -4.03 2.28 12.42
N HIS A 58 -3.10 3.21 12.28
CA HIS A 58 -3.27 4.32 11.35
C HIS A 58 -2.86 3.85 9.95
N LYS A 59 -3.81 3.72 9.03
CA LYS A 59 -3.49 3.52 7.62
C LYS A 59 -3.08 4.87 7.04
N ASP A 60 -1.79 5.06 6.79
CA ASP A 60 -1.33 6.25 6.09
C ASP A 60 -1.71 6.16 4.59
N ILE A 61 -2.72 6.94 4.20
CA ILE A 61 -3.25 6.99 2.84
C ILE A 61 -2.42 7.95 1.97
N SER A 62 -1.53 8.75 2.56
CA SER A 62 -0.76 9.79 1.85
C SER A 62 0.19 9.24 0.77
N LEU A 63 0.55 7.96 0.87
CA LEU A 63 1.42 7.26 -0.07
C LEU A 63 0.64 6.50 -1.17
N ASN A 64 -0.68 6.37 -1.06
CA ASN A 64 -1.47 5.61 -2.03
C ASN A 64 -1.46 6.27 -3.42
N ALA A 65 -1.70 7.57 -3.50
CA ALA A 65 -1.75 8.29 -4.77
C ALA A 65 -0.40 8.27 -5.54
N PRO A 66 0.75 8.58 -4.91
CA PRO A 66 2.05 8.40 -5.57
C PRO A 66 2.33 6.97 -6.02
N MET A 67 1.91 5.96 -5.24
CA MET A 67 2.11 4.54 -5.58
C MET A 67 1.29 4.10 -6.79
N GLU A 68 0.08 4.62 -6.94
CA GLU A 68 -0.77 4.39 -8.10
C GLU A 68 -0.16 5.00 -9.37
N GLU A 69 0.37 6.22 -9.28
CA GLU A 69 1.03 6.89 -10.40
C GLU A 69 2.31 6.14 -10.82
N LEU A 70 3.14 5.72 -9.87
CA LEU A 70 4.32 4.88 -10.15
C LEU A 70 3.95 3.54 -10.81
N THR A 71 2.86 2.91 -10.37
CA THR A 71 2.38 1.65 -10.97
C THR A 71 1.99 1.84 -12.43
N THR A 72 1.37 3.00 -12.75
CA THR A 72 1.00 3.36 -14.11
C THR A 72 2.22 3.58 -14.99
N ILE A 73 3.18 4.40 -14.53
CA ILE A 73 4.43 4.64 -15.28
C ILE A 73 5.21 3.35 -15.51
N ARG A 74 5.28 2.45 -14.52
CA ARG A 74 5.93 1.14 -14.67
C ARG A 74 5.29 0.29 -15.76
N LYS A 75 3.94 0.28 -15.87
CA LYS A 75 3.22 -0.46 -16.91
C LYS A 75 3.54 0.11 -18.30
N GLU A 76 3.56 1.43 -18.42
CA GLU A 76 3.88 2.11 -19.69
C GLU A 76 5.31 1.82 -20.14
N LEU A 77 6.30 1.97 -19.24
CA LEU A 77 7.71 1.65 -19.55
C LEU A 77 7.89 0.18 -19.95
N LYS A 78 7.20 -0.74 -19.28
CA LYS A 78 7.21 -2.17 -19.66
C LYS A 78 6.65 -2.38 -21.07
N ALA A 79 5.55 -1.72 -21.43
CA ALA A 79 4.97 -1.82 -22.76
C ALA A 79 5.91 -1.27 -23.84
N ILE A 80 6.59 -0.15 -23.57
CA ILE A 80 7.59 0.42 -24.47
C ILE A 80 8.77 -0.55 -24.65
N GLY A 81 9.30 -1.11 -23.56
CA GLY A 81 10.39 -2.08 -23.61
C GLY A 81 10.05 -3.34 -24.43
N ILE A 82 8.82 -3.86 -24.27
CA ILE A 82 8.32 -4.97 -25.10
C ILE A 82 8.30 -4.58 -26.58
N ASN A 83 7.83 -3.37 -26.89
CA ASN A 83 7.74 -2.91 -28.27
C ASN A 83 9.13 -2.73 -28.91
N ILE A 84 10.08 -2.11 -28.20
CA ILE A 84 11.47 -1.99 -28.66
C ILE A 84 12.06 -3.37 -28.95
N ASN A 85 11.92 -4.32 -28.02
CA ASN A 85 12.40 -5.68 -28.23
C ASN A 85 11.79 -6.33 -29.48
N GLN A 86 10.51 -6.06 -29.74
CA GLN A 86 9.83 -6.53 -30.94
C GLN A 86 10.39 -5.88 -32.22
N GLN A 87 10.61 -4.55 -32.23
CA GLN A 87 11.23 -3.85 -33.36
C GLN A 87 12.66 -4.37 -33.62
N THR A 88 13.45 -4.61 -32.58
CA THR A 88 14.80 -5.17 -32.69
C THR A 88 14.78 -6.56 -33.33
N ARG A 89 13.84 -7.42 -32.92
CA ARG A 89 13.68 -8.75 -33.55
C ARG A 89 13.30 -8.64 -35.03
N TYR A 90 12.40 -7.73 -35.40
CA TYR A 90 12.04 -7.50 -36.81
C TYR A 90 13.19 -6.92 -37.63
N PHE A 91 13.97 -6.00 -37.05
CA PHE A 91 15.16 -5.46 -37.69
C PHE A 91 16.18 -6.55 -38.02
N HIS A 92 16.47 -7.46 -37.09
CA HIS A 92 17.40 -8.57 -37.32
C HIS A 92 16.86 -9.63 -38.29
N ALA A 93 15.54 -9.81 -38.33
CA ALA A 93 14.90 -10.76 -39.25
C ALA A 93 14.75 -10.22 -40.69
N SER A 94 14.80 -8.90 -40.88
CA SER A 94 14.59 -8.28 -42.19
C SER A 94 15.81 -8.43 -43.11
N ARG A 95 15.53 -8.84 -44.36
CA ARG A 95 16.54 -8.97 -45.43
C ARG A 95 16.65 -7.72 -46.31
N SER A 96 15.74 -6.77 -46.18
CA SER A 96 15.68 -5.55 -47.00
C SER A 96 16.20 -4.32 -46.24
N ALA A 97 17.02 -3.50 -46.90
CA ALA A 97 17.53 -2.26 -46.31
C ALA A 97 16.42 -1.25 -45.98
N ALA A 98 15.34 -1.21 -46.78
CA ALA A 98 14.22 -0.29 -46.58
C ALA A 98 13.38 -0.66 -45.33
N GLU A 99 13.12 -1.95 -45.10
CA GLU A 99 12.44 -2.43 -43.90
C GLU A 99 13.27 -2.18 -42.63
N ARG A 100 14.59 -2.39 -42.71
CA ARG A 100 15.49 -2.05 -41.59
C ARG A 100 15.45 -0.56 -41.24
N ALA A 101 15.47 0.32 -42.23
CA ALA A 101 15.35 1.76 -42.02
C ALA A 101 14.00 2.15 -41.40
N PHE A 102 12.91 1.49 -41.81
CA PHE A 102 11.58 1.69 -41.23
C PHE A 102 11.54 1.34 -39.73
N TYR A 103 12.09 0.19 -39.33
CA TYR A 103 12.12 -0.24 -37.93
C TYR A 103 13.02 0.65 -37.04
N VAL A 104 14.13 1.14 -37.58
CA VAL A 104 15.00 2.09 -36.87
C VAL A 104 14.26 3.41 -36.61
N ASN A 105 13.57 3.95 -37.61
CA ASN A 105 12.86 5.22 -37.47
C ASN A 105 11.68 5.11 -36.47
N ARG A 106 10.97 3.98 -36.49
CA ARG A 106 9.92 3.68 -35.50
C ARG A 106 10.46 3.58 -34.08
N THR A 107 11.61 2.92 -33.91
CA THR A 107 12.27 2.80 -32.61
C THR A 107 12.74 4.17 -32.10
N ALA A 108 13.33 5.00 -32.97
CA ALA A 108 13.77 6.35 -32.61
C ALA A 108 12.61 7.24 -32.11
N ASN A 109 11.44 7.14 -32.75
CA ASN A 109 10.24 7.85 -32.29
C ASN A 109 9.75 7.35 -30.92
N GLN A 110 9.85 6.05 -30.64
CA GLN A 110 9.51 5.50 -29.32
C GLN A 110 10.45 5.97 -28.22
N TYR A 111 11.75 6.09 -28.51
CA TYR A 111 12.73 6.63 -27.56
C TYR A 111 12.42 8.06 -27.13
N LYS A 112 11.94 8.92 -28.04
CA LYS A 112 11.52 10.30 -27.70
C LYS A 112 10.40 10.34 -26.66
N HIS A 113 9.52 9.33 -26.64
CA HIS A 113 8.44 9.24 -25.67
C HIS A 113 8.90 8.68 -24.31
N ILE A 114 10.06 8.02 -24.24
CA ILE A 114 10.61 7.46 -23.00
C ILE A 114 11.16 8.56 -22.11
N GLU A 115 11.87 9.52 -22.68
CA GLU A 115 12.57 10.59 -21.94
C GLU A 115 11.61 11.34 -21.00
N SER A 116 10.48 11.83 -21.53
CA SER A 116 9.45 12.50 -20.71
C SER A 116 8.83 11.62 -19.60
N LYS A 117 8.75 10.31 -19.81
CA LYS A 117 8.23 9.36 -18.82
C LYS A 117 9.26 9.06 -17.73
N VAL A 118 10.54 9.00 -18.10
CA VAL A 118 11.65 8.86 -17.16
C VAL A 118 11.79 10.10 -16.30
N ASP A 119 11.66 11.30 -16.88
CA ASP A 119 11.66 12.55 -16.11
C ASP A 119 10.52 12.59 -15.10
N ARG A 120 9.30 12.20 -15.51
CA ARG A 120 8.16 12.12 -14.59
C ARG A 120 8.38 11.10 -13.47
N LEU A 121 8.98 9.94 -13.77
CA LEU A 121 9.35 8.93 -12.78
C LEU A 121 10.34 9.51 -11.75
N LEU A 122 11.40 10.18 -12.22
CA LEU A 122 12.42 10.77 -11.34
C LEU A 122 11.84 11.86 -10.44
N GLN A 123 10.90 12.67 -10.94
CA GLN A 123 10.17 13.64 -10.12
C GLN A 123 9.37 12.98 -9.00
N LEU A 124 8.63 11.90 -9.31
CA LEU A 124 7.84 11.17 -8.30
C LEU A 124 8.72 10.48 -7.26
N ILE A 125 9.84 9.89 -7.68
CA ILE A 125 10.84 9.32 -6.78
C ILE A 125 11.40 10.41 -5.85
N THR A 126 11.67 11.60 -6.37
CA THR A 126 12.14 12.74 -5.57
C THR A 126 11.10 13.19 -4.55
N GLN A 127 9.82 13.28 -4.93
CA GLN A 127 8.74 13.63 -4.00
C GLN A 127 8.53 12.58 -2.91
N LEU A 128 8.65 11.29 -3.25
CA LEU A 128 8.54 10.19 -2.31
C LEU A 128 9.73 10.13 -1.34
N THR A 129 10.95 10.32 -1.84
CA THR A 129 12.16 10.36 -1.01
C THR A 129 12.13 11.54 -0.04
N GLN A 130 11.66 12.73 -0.48
CA GLN A 130 11.45 13.87 0.41
C GLN A 130 10.47 13.56 1.55
N LYS A 131 9.31 12.95 1.25
CA LYS A 131 8.35 12.54 2.28
C LYS A 131 8.91 11.47 3.23
N TRP A 132 9.73 10.55 2.72
CA TRP A 132 10.32 9.48 3.52
C TRP A 132 11.49 9.98 4.41
N LEU A 133 12.24 10.99 3.95
CA LEU A 133 13.37 11.61 4.66
C LEU A 133 12.93 12.68 5.67
N GLN A 134 11.67 13.11 5.69
CA GLN A 134 11.09 14.00 6.71
C GLN A 134 10.87 13.29 8.06
N LYS A 135 11.87 12.55 8.54
CA LYS A 135 11.99 12.14 9.94
C LYS A 135 12.67 13.21 10.76
#